data_AF-A0A3B8L5L1-F1
#
_entry.id   AF-A0A3B8L5L1-F1
#
_cell.length_a   1.000
_cell.length_b   1.000
_cell.length_c   1.000
_cell.angle_alpha   90.00
_cell.angle_beta   90.00
_cell.angle_gamma   90.00
#
_symmetry.space_group_name_H-M   'P 1'
#
loop_
_entity.id
_entity.type
_entity.pdbx_description
1 polymer ?
#
loop_
_entity_poly.entity_id
_entity_poly.type
_entity_poly.pdbx_seq_one_letter_code
_entity_poly.pdbx_strand_id
1 'polypeptide(L)'
;MLFLALLADSAPAWAQAQSGDVRAAKNAVAGLDVAPGVEATLFASEPAITSLTNIDIDARGRVWVCEVVNYRKNRGRRKAGDRILILEDTNG
;
A
#
# COMPACT_ATOMS: atom_id res chain seq x y z
N MET A 1 14.72 -42.06 16.66
CA MET A 1 15.06 -40.65 16.93
C MET A 1 14.33 -39.80 15.90
N LEU A 2 13.24 -39.15 16.31
CA LEU A 2 12.42 -38.30 15.44
C LEU A 2 12.76 -36.85 15.80
N PHE A 3 13.42 -36.12 14.90
CA PHE A 3 13.65 -34.68 15.05
C PHE A 3 12.40 -33.95 14.59
N LEU A 4 11.60 -33.45 15.52
CA LEU A 4 10.54 -32.48 15.27
C LEU A 4 11.20 -31.09 15.25
N ALA A 5 11.47 -30.56 14.06
CA ALA A 5 11.87 -29.16 13.92
C ALA A 5 10.63 -28.29 14.15
N LEU A 6 10.50 -27.71 15.35
CA LEU A 6 9.62 -26.56 15.54
C LEU A 6 10.23 -25.40 14.75
N LEU A 7 9.65 -25.10 13.58
CA LEU A 7 9.73 -23.76 13.02
C LEU A 7 8.94 -22.87 13.97
N ALA A 8 9.65 -22.21 14.89
CA ALA A 8 9.09 -21.09 15.61
C ALA A 8 8.85 -19.99 14.57
N ASP A 9 7.62 -19.88 14.10
CA ASP A 9 7.20 -18.76 13.26
C ASP A 9 7.23 -17.52 14.17
N SER A 10 8.33 -16.76 14.09
CA SER A 10 8.47 -15.53 14.86
C SER A 10 7.34 -14.60 14.45
N ALA A 11 6.63 -14.05 15.44
CA ALA A 11 5.55 -13.10 15.18
C ALA A 11 6.01 -12.02 14.18
N PRO A 12 5.20 -11.68 13.16
CA PRO A 12 5.62 -10.79 12.09
C PRO A 12 5.99 -9.41 12.66
N ALA A 13 6.92 -8.70 12.00
CA ALA A 13 7.49 -7.45 12.52
C ALA A 13 6.44 -6.39 12.90
N TRP A 14 5.26 -6.42 12.27
CA TRP A 14 4.14 -5.54 12.62
C TRP A 14 3.50 -5.85 13.99
N ALA A 15 3.65 -7.06 14.53
CA ALA A 15 3.10 -7.48 15.82
C ALA A 15 3.78 -6.79 17.02
N GLN A 16 4.95 -6.19 16.82
CA GLN A 16 5.75 -5.53 17.85
C GLN A 16 5.82 -4.00 17.69
N ALA A 17 5.21 -3.45 16.64
CA ALA A 17 5.26 -2.02 16.35
C ALA A 17 4.24 -1.22 17.19
N GLN A 18 4.68 -0.09 17.77
CA GLN A 18 3.80 0.86 18.45
C GLN A 18 2.73 1.39 17.48
N SER A 19 1.50 1.58 17.96
CA SER A 19 0.28 1.77 17.15
C SER A 19 0.35 2.87 16.07
N GLY A 20 1.19 3.91 16.26
CA GLY A 20 1.40 4.97 15.29
C GLY A 20 2.40 4.65 14.17
N ASP A 21 3.42 3.83 14.43
CA ASP A 21 4.45 3.49 13.44
C ASP A 21 3.97 2.38 12.49
N VAL A 22 3.04 1.51 12.93
CA VAL A 22 2.49 0.41 12.13
C VAL A 22 1.95 0.89 10.77
N ARG A 23 1.39 2.10 10.69
CA ARG A 23 0.78 2.67 9.47
C ARG A 23 1.72 3.58 8.68
N ALA A 24 2.97 3.74 9.10
CA ALA A 24 3.94 4.53 8.36
C ALA A 24 4.25 3.86 7.00
N ALA A 25 4.44 4.66 5.96
CA ALA A 25 4.71 4.20 4.60
C ALA A 25 5.88 3.19 4.54
N LYS A 26 6.97 3.43 5.28
CA LYS A 26 8.13 2.52 5.38
C LYS A 26 7.78 1.09 5.82
N ASN A 27 6.63 0.88 6.45
CA ASN A 27 6.17 -0.40 6.97
C ASN A 27 5.08 -1.05 6.09
N ALA A 28 4.72 -0.44 4.95
CA ALA A 28 3.56 -0.84 4.14
C ALA A 28 3.58 -2.31 3.69
N VAL A 29 4.76 -2.86 3.40
CA VAL A 29 4.92 -4.25 2.91
C VAL A 29 5.26 -5.24 4.03
N ALA A 30 5.53 -4.78 5.25
CA ALA A 30 6.06 -5.62 6.34
C ALA A 30 5.09 -6.70 6.85
N GLY A 31 3.81 -6.63 6.46
CA GLY A 31 2.79 -7.61 6.80
C GLY A 31 2.31 -8.46 5.62
N LEU A 32 2.99 -8.39 4.46
CA LEU A 32 2.65 -9.20 3.30
C LEU A 32 3.45 -10.51 3.30
N ASP A 33 2.76 -11.64 3.16
CA ASP A 33 3.39 -12.91 2.84
C ASP A 33 3.63 -12.98 1.32
N VAL A 34 4.89 -12.84 0.92
CA VAL A 34 5.28 -12.81 -0.50
C VAL A 34 5.75 -14.20 -0.93
N ALA A 35 5.23 -14.69 -2.07
CA ALA A 35 5.58 -16.01 -2.59
C ALA A 35 7.06 -16.10 -3.03
N PRO A 36 7.68 -17.29 -3.00
CA PRO A 36 9.05 -17.47 -3.48
C PRO A 36 9.22 -16.99 -4.92
N GLY A 37 10.24 -16.15 -5.16
CA GLY A 37 10.53 -15.58 -6.48
C GLY A 37 9.76 -14.31 -6.84
N VAL A 38 8.99 -13.75 -5.90
CA VAL A 38 8.27 -12.47 -6.07
C VAL A 38 8.84 -11.42 -5.11
N GLU A 39 8.79 -10.16 -5.52
CA GLU A 39 9.14 -9.00 -4.71
C GLU A 39 7.94 -8.04 -4.59
N ALA A 40 7.79 -7.41 -3.43
CA ALA A 40 6.76 -6.39 -3.19
C ALA A 40 7.42 -5.11 -2.65
N THR A 41 7.23 -4.00 -3.34
CA THR A 41 7.75 -2.67 -2.99
C THR A 41 6.62 -1.66 -2.81
N LEU A 42 6.88 -0.58 -2.08
CA LEU A 42 5.95 0.54 -1.95
C LEU A 42 6.11 1.48 -3.15
N PHE A 43 5.08 1.61 -3.97
CA PHE A 43 5.05 2.53 -5.11
C PHE A 43 4.65 3.97 -4.73
N ALA A 44 3.55 4.13 -3.98
CA ALA A 44 3.05 5.45 -3.57
C ALA A 44 2.29 5.36 -2.24
N SER A 45 2.38 6.43 -1.45
CA SER A 45 1.64 6.59 -0.19
C SER A 45 1.11 8.00 -0.03
N GLU A 46 0.37 8.24 1.05
CA GLU A 46 0.00 9.57 1.48
C GLU A 46 1.25 10.47 1.66
N PRO A 47 1.15 11.77 1.32
CA PRO A 47 -0.04 12.50 0.87
C PRO A 47 -0.27 12.49 -0.65
N ALA A 48 0.56 11.78 -1.43
CA ALA A 48 0.46 11.78 -2.90
C ALA A 48 -0.87 11.18 -3.39
N ILE A 49 -1.33 10.14 -2.70
CA ILE A 49 -2.57 9.40 -2.96
C ILE A 49 -3.27 9.12 -1.63
N THR A 50 -4.61 9.10 -1.61
CA THR A 50 -5.39 8.84 -0.38
C THR A 50 -6.56 7.85 -0.59
N SER A 51 -7.53 8.19 -1.45
CA SER A 51 -8.79 7.43 -1.59
C SER A 51 -8.90 6.73 -2.94
N LEU A 52 -8.00 5.78 -3.19
CA LEU A 52 -7.97 4.97 -4.42
C LEU A 52 -9.19 4.05 -4.51
N THR A 53 -9.91 4.10 -5.64
CA THR A 53 -11.03 3.18 -5.91
C THR A 53 -10.84 2.33 -7.16
N ASN A 54 -9.97 2.76 -8.08
CA ASN A 54 -9.67 2.05 -9.32
C ASN A 54 -8.29 2.51 -9.82
N ILE A 55 -7.55 1.60 -10.46
CA ILE A 55 -6.29 1.88 -11.14
C ILE A 55 -6.21 1.20 -12.51
N ASP A 56 -5.43 1.79 -13.41
CA ASP A 56 -5.02 1.19 -14.68
C ASP A 56 -3.58 1.61 -15.02
N ILE A 57 -2.90 0.86 -15.88
CA ILE A 57 -1.52 1.14 -16.31
C ILE A 57 -1.52 1.44 -17.81
N ASP A 58 -1.01 2.61 -18.20
CA ASP A 58 -0.94 2.96 -19.61
C ASP A 58 0.29 2.38 -20.33
N ALA A 59 0.33 2.52 -21.66
CA ALA A 59 1.43 2.04 -22.49
C ALA A 59 2.81 2.70 -22.20
N ARG A 60 2.84 3.75 -21.37
CA ARG A 60 4.08 4.40 -20.90
C ARG A 60 4.50 3.91 -19.52
N GLY A 61 3.80 2.93 -18.94
CA GLY A 61 4.07 2.41 -17.61
C GLY A 61 3.61 3.32 -16.47
N ARG A 62 2.76 4.32 -16.74
CA ARG A 62 2.23 5.21 -15.70
C ARG A 62 0.97 4.62 -15.08
N VAL A 63 0.80 4.82 -13.78
CA VAL A 63 -0.37 4.36 -13.03
C VAL A 63 -1.43 5.47 -12.99
N TRP A 64 -2.57 5.21 -13.60
CA TRP A 64 -3.75 6.04 -13.54
C TRP A 64 -4.59 5.66 -12.33
N VAL A 65 -5.01 6.63 -11.53
CA VAL A 65 -5.71 6.40 -10.27
C VAL A 65 -6.99 7.23 -10.22
N CYS A 66 -8.11 6.58 -9.96
CA CYS A 66 -9.35 7.24 -9.56
C CYS A 66 -9.35 7.51 -8.05
N GLU A 67 -9.20 8.79 -7.65
CA GLU A 67 -9.22 9.19 -6.25
C GLU A 67 -10.54 9.84 -5.85
N VAL A 68 -11.35 9.13 -5.05
CA VAL A 68 -12.76 9.47 -4.76
C VAL A 68 -12.96 9.85 -3.28
N VAL A 69 -12.40 10.99 -2.87
CA VAL A 69 -12.48 11.47 -1.48
C VAL A 69 -13.89 11.91 -1.09
N ASN A 70 -14.70 12.38 -2.04
CA ASN A 70 -16.03 12.93 -1.79
C ASN A 70 -17.15 11.87 -1.72
N TYR A 71 -16.80 10.58 -1.64
CA TYR A 71 -17.79 9.50 -1.66
C TYR A 71 -18.77 9.54 -0.46
N ARG A 72 -20.07 9.44 -0.76
CA ARG A 72 -21.20 9.38 0.20
C ARG A 72 -21.15 10.48 1.28
N LYS A 73 -20.88 10.10 2.54
CA LYS A 73 -20.87 10.98 3.71
C LYS A 73 -19.75 12.03 3.67
N ASN A 74 -18.77 11.84 2.79
CA ASN A 74 -17.65 12.76 2.62
C ASN A 74 -17.93 13.82 1.52
N ARG A 75 -19.17 13.96 1.04
CA ARG A 75 -19.52 14.92 -0.01
C ARG A 75 -19.05 16.32 0.36
N GLY A 76 -18.25 16.94 -0.52
CA GLY A 76 -17.70 18.28 -0.33
C GLY A 76 -16.43 18.35 0.53
N ARG A 77 -15.88 17.22 0.99
CA ARG A 77 -14.59 17.17 1.74
C ARG A 77 -13.44 17.78 0.94
N ARG A 78 -13.45 17.59 -0.38
CA ARG A 78 -12.56 18.29 -1.32
C ARG A 78 -13.38 19.19 -2.23
N LYS A 79 -13.20 20.50 -2.08
CA LYS A 79 -13.94 21.52 -2.86
C LYS A 79 -13.73 21.39 -4.36
N ALA A 80 -12.53 21.01 -4.80
CA ALA A 80 -12.21 20.82 -6.22
C ALA A 80 -12.86 19.57 -6.85
N GLY A 81 -13.52 18.72 -6.06
CA GLY A 81 -14.06 17.45 -6.54
C GLY A 81 -13.05 16.31 -6.45
N ASP A 82 -13.50 15.12 -6.87
CA ASP A 82 -12.63 13.95 -7.03
C ASP A 82 -11.71 14.13 -8.24
N ARG A 83 -10.59 13.41 -8.28
CA ARG A 83 -9.55 13.63 -9.29
C ARG A 83 -8.99 12.33 -9.83
N ILE A 84 -8.47 12.41 -11.05
CA ILE A 84 -7.61 11.39 -11.65
C ILE A 84 -6.16 11.80 -11.37
N LEU A 85 -5.38 10.87 -10.81
CA LEU A 85 -3.93 11.03 -10.68
C LEU A 85 -3.25 10.17 -11.74
N ILE A 86 -2.11 10.65 -12.24
CA ILE A 86 -1.21 9.89 -13.09
C ILE A 86 0.12 9.86 -12.35
N LEU A 87 0.52 8.69 -11.87
CA LEU A 87 1.70 8.48 -11.07
C LEU A 87 2.77 7.77 -11.91
N GLU A 88 4.02 8.11 -11.68
CA GLU A 88 5.19 7.52 -12.31
C GLU A 88 6.19 7.21 -11.22
N ASP A 89 6.73 5.99 -11.22
CA ASP A 89 7.84 5.63 -10.36
C ASP A 89 9.14 5.95 -11.10
N THR A 90 9.92 6.84 -10.48
CA THR A 90 11.17 7.37 -11.06
C THR A 90 12.41 6.85 -10.36
N ASN A 91 12.25 6.05 -9.30
CA ASN A 91 13.32 5.65 -8.40
C ASN A 91 13.34 4.16 -8.05
N GLY A 92 12.35 3.38 -8.49
CA GLY A 92 12.26 1.94 -8.24
C GLY A 92 12.08 1.60 -6.76
#